data_AF-A0A218L5L2-F1
#
_entry.id   AF-A0A218L5L2-F1
#
_cell.length_a   1.000
_cell.length_b   1.000
_cell.length_c   1.000
_cell.angle_alpha   90.00
_cell.angle_beta   90.00
_cell.angle_gamma   90.00
#
_symmetry.space_group_name_H-M   'P 1'
#
loop_
_entity.id
_entity.type
_entity.pdbx_description
1 polymer ?
#
loop_
_entity_poly.entity_id
_entity_poly.type
_entity_poly.pdbx_seq_one_letter_code
_entity_poly.pdbx_strand_id
1 'polypeptide(L)' 'MGKFHHLPKRDVAILKRKLSTLQRYLGGIKYMTRLPDIVIVLDQQKEYIALRECAILGIPTISLVDTNCDP' A
#
# COMPACT_ATOMS: atom_id res chain seq x y z
N MET A 1 2.26 15.74 -25.21
CA MET A 1 0.79 15.58 -25.29
C MET A 1 0.43 14.18 -24.82
N GLY A 2 -0.36 14.04 -23.75
CA GLY A 2 -0.63 12.74 -23.12
C GLY A 2 -1.60 11.88 -23.93
N LYS A 3 -1.34 10.56 -24.01
CA LYS A 3 -2.11 9.53 -24.74
C LYS A 3 -3.62 9.51 -24.43
N PHE A 4 -4.06 10.15 -23.35
CA PHE A 4 -5.46 10.29 -22.96
C PHE A 4 -6.33 11.09 -23.94
N HIS A 5 -5.75 12.00 -24.72
CA HIS A 5 -6.53 12.83 -25.65
C HIS A 5 -7.00 12.09 -26.90
N HIS A 6 -6.42 10.91 -27.19
CA HIS A 6 -6.79 10.08 -28.33
C HIS A 6 -7.83 9.00 -27.98
N LEU A 7 -8.31 8.95 -26.73
CA LEU A 7 -9.25 7.95 -26.25
C LEU A 7 -10.67 8.53 -26.09
N PRO A 8 -11.72 7.70 -26.28
CA PRO A 8 -13.10 8.08 -25.97
C PRO A 8 -13.25 8.57 -24.53
N LYS A 9 -14.12 9.56 -24.29
CA LYS A 9 -14.36 10.15 -22.95
C LYS A 9 -14.67 9.09 -21.87
N ARG A 10 -15.38 8.03 -22.25
CA ARG A 10 -15.69 6.88 -21.38
C ARG A 10 -14.43 6.15 -20.92
N ASP A 11 -13.53 5.84 -21.85
CA ASP A 11 -12.30 5.09 -21.55
C ASP A 11 -11.34 5.93 -20.71
N VAL A 12 -11.25 7.24 -21.01
CA VAL A 12 -10.51 8.20 -20.18
C VAL A 12 -11.04 8.21 -18.74
N ALA A 13 -12.37 8.19 -18.55
CA ALA A 13 -12.96 8.16 -17.21
C ALA A 13 -12.63 6.86 -16.46
N ILE A 14 -12.68 5.70 -17.14
CA ILE A 14 -12.31 4.40 -16.55
C ILE A 14 -10.83 4.41 -16.15
N LEU A 15 -9.94 4.87 -17.03
CA LEU A 15 -8.52 4.94 -16.74
C LEU A 15 -8.20 5.90 -15.60
N LYS A 16 -8.87 7.06 -15.52
CA LYS A 16 -8.73 7.99 -14.38
C LYS A 16 -9.16 7.35 -13.08
N ARG A 17 -10.26 6.58 -13.06
CA ARG A 17 -10.72 5.85 -11.87
C ARG A 17 -9.70 4.79 -11.45
N LYS A 18 -9.17 4.01 -12.40
CA LYS A 18 -8.10 3.03 -12.14
C LYS A 18 -6.85 3.70 -11.58
N LEU A 19 -6.43 4.82 -12.17
CA LEU A 19 -5.27 5.60 -11.70
C LEU A 19 -5.49 6.11 -10.27
N SER A 20 -6.67 6.63 -9.96
CA SER A 20 -7.01 7.07 -8.60
C SER A 20 -6.97 5.92 -7.59
N THR A 21 -7.52 4.76 -7.94
CA THR A 21 -7.45 3.56 -7.11
C THR A 21 -6.00 3.12 -6.86
N LEU A 22 -5.19 3.03 -7.92
CA LEU A 22 -3.79 2.64 -7.81
C LEU A 22 -2.99 3.65 -6.97
N GLN A 23 -3.22 4.94 -7.16
CA GLN A 23 -2.55 5.98 -6.39
C GLN A 23 -2.94 5.95 -4.90
N ARG A 24 -4.19 5.62 -4.59
CA ARG A 24 -4.67 5.49 -3.21
C ARG A 24 -3.98 4.32 -2.47
N TYR A 25 -3.84 3.17 -3.13
CA TYR A 25 -3.33 1.95 -2.47
C TYR A 25 -1.81 1.77 -2.60
N LEU A 26 -1.24 2.11 -3.75
CA LEU A 26 0.17 1.86 -4.07
C LEU A 26 1.01 3.14 -4.09
N GLY A 27 0.40 4.31 -3.87
CA GLY A 27 1.10 5.59 -3.91
C GLY A 27 2.23 5.70 -2.89
N GLY A 28 2.04 5.15 -1.69
CA GLY A 28 3.05 5.17 -0.62
C GLY A 28 4.29 4.36 -0.93
N ILE A 29 4.15 3.26 -1.69
CA ILE A 29 5.25 2.37 -2.08
C ILE A 29 5.73 2.59 -3.52
N LYS A 30 5.25 3.63 -4.20
CA LYS A 30 5.54 3.88 -5.62
C LYS A 30 7.04 3.93 -5.95
N TYR A 31 7.86 4.37 -5.00
CA TYR A 31 9.31 4.52 -5.17
C TYR A 31 10.10 3.37 -4.51
N MET A 32 9.46 2.39 -3.87
CA MET A 32 10.15 1.23 -3.33
C MET A 32 10.56 0.31 -4.48
N THR A 33 11.88 0.20 -4.71
CA THR A 33 12.46 -0.71 -5.71
C THR A 33 12.90 -2.04 -5.12
N ARG A 34 13.00 -2.13 -3.79
CA ARG A 34 13.41 -3.31 -3.02
C ARG A 34 12.46 -3.49 -1.83
N LEU A 35 12.51 -4.67 -1.22
CA LEU A 35 11.83 -4.94 0.04
C LEU A 35 12.32 -3.98 1.13
N PRO A 36 11.45 -3.57 2.05
CA PRO A 36 11.83 -2.69 3.13
C PRO A 36 12.70 -3.44 4.14
N ASP A 37 13.75 -2.78 4.64
CA ASP A 37 14.61 -3.36 5.69
C ASP A 37 13.91 -3.35 7.06
N ILE A 38 12.97 -2.43 7.28
CA ILE A 38 12.16 -2.29 8.50
C ILE A 38 10.76 -1.84 8.11
N VAL A 39 9.74 -2.38 8.80
CA VAL A 39 8.36 -1.91 8.68
C VAL A 39 7.90 -1.31 10.01
N ILE A 40 7.18 -0.19 9.94
CA ILE A 40 6.54 0.43 11.10
C ILE A 40 5.04 0.31 10.92
N VAL A 41 4.37 -0.36 11.86
CA VAL A 41 2.91 -0.56 11.85
C VAL A 41 2.27 0.20 12.99
N LEU A 42 1.15 0.87 12.70
CA LEU A 42 0.29 1.45 13.71
C LEU A 42 -0.94 0.57 13.82
N ASP A 43 -1.38 0.28 15.05
CA ASP A 43 -2.58 -0.51 15.32
C ASP A 43 -2.50 -1.94 14.73
N GLN A 44 -1.86 -2.84 15.50
CA GLN A 44 -1.66 -4.24 15.12
C GLN A 44 -2.97 -4.98 14.79
N GLN A 45 -4.07 -4.64 15.48
CA GLN A 45 -5.33 -5.36 15.34
C GLN A 45 -5.94 -5.13 13.95
N LYS A 46 -5.86 -3.89 13.44
CA LYS A 46 -6.32 -3.55 12.09
C LYS A 46 -5.38 -4.07 11.01
N GLU A 47 -4.08 -4.00 11.26
CA GLU A 47 -3.04 -4.29 10.26
C GLU A 47 -2.39 -5.68 10.44
N TYR A 48 -3.13 -6.65 10.99
CA TYR A 48 -2.61 -7.98 11.30
C TYR A 48 -2.06 -8.73 10.07
N ILE A 49 -2.54 -8.41 8.87
CA ILE A 49 -2.05 -9.00 7.61
C ILE A 49 -0.63 -8.53 7.33
N ALA A 50 -0.36 -7.23 7.51
CA ALA A 50 0.97 -6.67 7.33
C ALA A 50 1.99 -7.30 8.28
N LEU A 51 1.60 -7.53 9.54
CA LEU A 51 2.44 -8.22 10.53
C LEU A 51 2.77 -9.65 10.09
N ARG A 52 1.77 -10.41 9.60
CA ARG A 52 1.99 -11.78 9.11
C ARG A 52 2.91 -11.81 7.90
N GLU A 53 2.72 -10.91 6.94
CA GLU A 53 3.57 -10.82 5.76
C GLU A 53 5.01 -10.47 6.14
N CYS A 54 5.20 -9.53 7.06
CA CYS A 54 6.53 -9.18 7.57
C CYS A 54 7.18 -10.35 8.30
N ALA A 55 6.42 -11.10 9.12
CA ALA A 55 6.93 -12.29 9.81
C ALA A 55 7.35 -13.40 8.84
N ILE A 56 6.57 -13.64 7.77
CA ILE A 56 6.90 -14.63 6.73
C ILE A 56 8.15 -14.21 5.97
N LEU A 57 8.30 -12.93 5.65
CA LEU A 57 9.43 -12.40 4.91
C LEU A 57 10.67 -12.17 5.79
N GLY A 58 10.56 -12.36 7.12
CA GLY A 58 11.64 -12.10 8.06
C GLY A 58 12.01 -10.62 8.19
N ILE A 59 11.07 -9.72 7.90
CA ILE A 59 11.29 -8.28 7.97
C ILE A 59 11.03 -7.81 9.40
N PRO A 60 12.02 -7.19 10.08
CA PRO A 60 11.82 -6.68 11.42
C PRO A 60 10.74 -5.60 11.43
N THR A 61 9.79 -5.74 12.35
CA THR A 61 8.62 -4.86 12.44
C THR A 61 8.59 -4.15 13.78
N ILE A 62 8.44 -2.84 13.75
CA ILE A 62 8.21 -2.00 14.91
C ILE A 62 6.72 -1.68 14.93
N SER A 63 6.04 -1.96 16.03
CA SER A 63 4.61 -1.68 16.11
C SER A 63 4.24 -0.93 17.39
N LEU A 64 3.30 -0.01 17.25
CA LEU A 64 2.64 0.62 18.40
C LEU A 64 1.47 -0.26 18.82
N VAL A 65 1.59 -0.87 20.00
CA VAL A 65 0.59 -1.76 20.60
C VAL A 65 -0.33 -0.99 21.54
N ASP A 66 -1.62 -1.32 21.51
CA ASP A 66 -2.58 -0.91 22.54
C ASP A 66 -2.79 -2.07 23.53
N THR A 67 -3.47 -1.78 24.63
CA THR A 67 -3.82 -2.70 25.74
C THR A 67 -4.53 -3.99 25.33
N ASN A 68 -5.02 -4.09 24.08
CA ASN A 68 -5.75 -5.23 23.53
C ASN A 68 -4.95 -6.06 22.50
N CYS A 69 -3.65 -5.81 22.35
CA CYS A 69 -2.78 -6.48 21.38
C CYS A 69 -1.82 -7.48 22.06
N ASP A 70 -1.45 -8.56 21.34
CA ASP A 70 -0.48 -9.57 21.80
C ASP A 70 0.91 -9.19 21.24
N PRO A 71 1.89 -8.85 22.10
CA PRO A 71 3.17 -8.23 21.68
C PRO A 71 4.13 -9.17 20.95
#